data_AF-A0A6M0CDZ9-F1
#
_entry.id   AF-A0A6M0CDZ9-F1
#
_cell.length_a   1.000
_cell.length_b   1.000
_cell.length_c   1.000
_cell.angle_alpha   90.00
_cell.angle_beta   90.00
_cell.angle_gamma   90.00
#
_symmetry.space_group_name_H-M   'P 1'
#
loop_
_entity.id
_entity.type
_entity.pdbx_description
1 polymer ?
#
loop_
_entity_poly.entity_id
_entity_poly.type
_entity_poly.pdbx_seq_one_letter_code
_entity_poly.pdbx_strand_id
1 'polypeptide(L)' 'MGIVQAPRGTKDILPEDVGYWQHIETIARSVFRNAVYREIRTPVFEQTNLFERGIGEATDVVGKEMYTFADRG' A
#
# COMPACT_ATOMS: atom_id res chain seq x y z
N MET A 1 -10.70 -18.65 -24.61
CA MET A 1 -10.31 -17.54 -23.72
C MET A 1 -10.05 -18.14 -22.35
N GLY A 2 -8.85 -17.99 -21.79
CA GLY A 2 -8.50 -18.60 -20.50
C GLY A 2 -9.24 -17.94 -19.35
N ILE A 3 -9.44 -18.68 -18.26
CA ILE A 3 -9.96 -18.10 -17.01
C ILE A 3 -8.89 -17.13 -16.48
N VAL A 4 -9.26 -15.88 -16.25
CA VAL A 4 -8.38 -14.87 -15.63
C VAL A 4 -8.21 -15.22 -14.15
N GLN A 5 -6.99 -15.09 -13.64
CA GLN A 5 -6.65 -15.34 -12.24
C GLN A 5 -6.00 -14.09 -11.64
N ALA A 6 -6.02 -13.97 -10.33
CA ALA A 6 -5.34 -12.88 -9.62
C ALA A 6 -3.83 -12.91 -9.92
N PRO A 7 -3.18 -11.74 -10.08
CA PRO A 7 -1.73 -11.66 -10.21
C PRO A 7 -1.02 -12.34 -9.03
N ARG A 8 0.07 -13.06 -9.32
CA ARG A 8 0.87 -13.71 -8.27
C ARG A 8 1.36 -12.66 -7.27
N GLY A 9 1.19 -12.96 -5.98
CA GLY A 9 1.56 -12.05 -4.88
C GLY A 9 0.45 -11.10 -4.45
N THR A 10 -0.70 -11.09 -5.13
CA THR A 10 -1.92 -10.39 -4.70
C THR A 10 -2.92 -11.37 -4.10
N LYS A 11 -3.75 -10.89 -3.17
CA LYS A 11 -4.78 -11.69 -2.50
C LYS A 11 -6.04 -10.86 -2.32
N ASP A 12 -7.18 -11.47 -2.59
CA ASP A 12 -8.47 -10.92 -2.20
C ASP A 12 -8.66 -11.11 -0.69
N ILE A 13 -9.22 -10.10 -0.02
CA ILE A 13 -9.67 -10.23 1.37
C ILE A 13 -11.15 -10.57 1.32
N LEU A 14 -11.47 -11.83 1.62
CA LEU A 14 -12.82 -12.38 1.48
C LEU A 14 -13.68 -12.08 2.72
N PRO A 15 -15.02 -12.26 2.66
CA PRO A 15 -15.92 -11.99 3.78
C PRO A 15 -15.57 -12.73 5.09
N GLU A 16 -15.00 -13.92 4.99
CA GLU A 16 -14.51 -14.71 6.13
C GLU A 16 -13.29 -14.08 6.83
N ASP A 17 -12.48 -13.32 6.08
CA ASP A 17 -11.22 -12.74 6.57
C ASP A 17 -11.36 -11.27 6.95
N VAL A 18 -12.26 -10.53 6.29
CA VAL A 18 -12.38 -9.07 6.44
C VAL A 18 -12.67 -8.63 7.87
N GLY A 19 -13.37 -9.47 8.65
CA GLY A 19 -13.66 -9.20 10.06
C GLY A 19 -12.39 -9.10 10.92
N TYR A 20 -11.36 -9.90 10.64
CA TYR A 20 -10.09 -9.83 11.35
C TYR A 20 -9.33 -8.52 11.05
N TRP A 21 -9.32 -8.10 9.78
CA TRP A 21 -8.72 -6.83 9.36
C TRP A 21 -9.41 -5.64 10.04
N GLN A 22 -10.74 -5.59 9.97
CA GLN A 22 -11.53 -4.53 10.60
C GLN A 22 -11.32 -4.46 12.12
N HIS A 23 -11.18 -5.60 12.78
CA HIS A 23 -10.89 -5.65 14.22
C HIS A 23 -9.53 -5.02 14.55
N ILE A 24 -8.47 -5.41 13.85
CA ILE A 24 -7.12 -4.86 14.04
C ILE A 24 -7.09 -3.36 13.75
N GLU A 25 -7.70 -2.93 12.64
CA GLU A 25 -7.77 -1.52 12.27
C GLU A 25 -8.53 -0.69 13.31
N THR A 26 -9.63 -1.22 13.87
CA THR A 26 -10.41 -0.54 14.90
C THR A 26 -9.58 -0.27 16.14
N ILE A 27 -8.80 -1.26 16.59
CA ILE A 27 -7.89 -1.13 17.72
C ILE A 27 -6.80 -0.08 17.40
N ALA A 28 -6.15 -0.19 16.24
CA ALA A 28 -5.11 0.75 15.83
C ALA A 28 -5.61 2.19 15.79
N ARG A 29 -6.78 2.44 15.17
CA ARG A 29 -7.42 3.77 15.13
C ARG A 29 -7.71 4.30 16.54
N SER A 30 -8.14 3.43 17.46
CA SER A 30 -8.39 3.81 18.85
C SER A 30 -7.13 4.26 19.56
N VAL A 31 -6.03 3.49 19.42
CA VAL A 31 -4.72 3.81 20.00
C VAL A 31 -4.21 5.17 19.50
N PHE A 32 -4.19 5.37 18.19
CA PHE A 32 -3.70 6.63 17.61
C PHE A 32 -4.55 7.85 17.97
N ARG A 33 -5.88 7.68 18.01
CA ARG A 33 -6.79 8.76 18.44
C ARG A 33 -6.56 9.15 19.89
N ASN A 34 -6.33 8.19 20.79
CA ASN A 34 -6.04 8.46 22.20
C ASN A 34 -4.69 9.18 22.38
N ALA A 35 -3.76 9.01 21.43
CA ALA A 35 -2.50 9.73 21.36
C ALA A 35 -2.59 11.04 20.54
N VAL A 36 -3.79 11.51 20.20
CA VAL A 36 -4.06 12.79 19.51
C VAL A 36 -3.50 12.86 18.07
N TYR A 37 -3.21 11.72 17.45
CA TYR A 37 -2.88 11.68 16.03
C TYR A 37 -4.13 11.84 15.17
N ARG A 38 -3.96 12.41 13.98
CA ARG A 38 -5.02 12.57 12.97
C ARG A 38 -4.66 11.77 11.73
N GLU A 39 -5.66 11.08 11.16
CA GLU A 39 -5.49 10.30 9.94
C GLU A 39 -5.30 11.23 8.74
N ILE A 40 -4.31 10.93 7.90
CA ILE A 40 -4.11 11.49 6.57
C ILE A 40 -4.10 10.33 5.58
N ARG A 41 -4.73 10.50 4.41
CA ARG A 41 -4.70 9.53 3.31
C ARG A 41 -4.03 10.16 2.10
N THR A 42 -2.91 9.61 1.69
CA THR A 42 -2.16 10.04 0.51
C THR A 42 -2.59 9.24 -0.72
N PRO A 43 -2.26 9.69 -1.94
CA PRO A 43 -2.36 8.89 -3.15
C PRO A 43 -1.62 7.54 -3.03
N VAL A 44 -2.09 6.53 -3.78
CA VAL A 44 -1.50 5.17 -3.79
C VAL A 44 -0.25 5.09 -4.68
N PHE A 45 -0.17 5.96 -5.69
CA PHE A 45 1.00 6.12 -6.56
C PHE A 45 1.40 7.59 -6.58
N GLU A 46 2.68 7.85 -6.77
CA GLU A 46 3.28 9.18 -6.78
C GLU A 46 4.38 9.22 -7.86
N GLN A 47 4.90 10.43 -8.13
CA GLN A 47 6.06 10.59 -9.00
C GLN A 47 7.26 9.79 -8.48
N THR A 48 7.92 9.00 -9.34
CA THR A 48 9.04 8.13 -8.94
C THR A 48 10.15 8.88 -8.19
N ASN A 49 10.42 10.12 -8.60
CA ASN A 49 11.45 10.97 -8.00
C ASN A 49 11.21 11.29 -6.52
N LEU A 50 9.96 11.21 -6.03
CA LEU A 50 9.61 11.40 -4.62
C LEU A 50 10.26 10.30 -3.77
N PHE A 51 10.20 9.06 -4.25
CA PHE A 51 10.74 7.89 -3.54
C PHE A 51 12.25 7.78 -3.71
N GLU A 52 12.79 8.04 -4.91
CA GLU A 52 14.24 8.03 -5.16
C GLU A 52 14.99 8.98 -4.24
N ARG A 53 14.46 10.20 -4.07
CA ARG A 53 15.05 11.22 -3.18
C ARG A 53 14.82 10.94 -1.70
N GLY A 54 13.65 10.41 -1.33
CA GLY A 54 13.27 10.20 0.06
C GLY A 54 13.91 8.96 0.69
N ILE A 55 14.01 7.86 -0.07
CA ILE A 55 14.51 6.57 0.42
C ILE A 55 16.00 6.40 0.07
N GLY A 56 16.42 6.91 -1.09
CA GLY A 56 17.79 6.80 -1.61
C GLY A 56 17.90 5.79 -2.75
N GLU A 57 18.55 6.21 -3.83
CA GLU A 57 18.69 5.47 -5.08
C GLU A 57 19.38 4.11 -4.93
N ALA A 58 20.29 3.97 -3.97
CA ALA A 58 21.06 2.75 -3.75
C ALA A 58 20.30 1.66 -2.94
N THR A 59 19.05 1.90 -2.56
CA THR A 59 18.26 0.94 -1.79
C THR A 59 17.64 -0.12 -2.71
N ASP A 60 17.52 -1.35 -2.20
CA ASP A 60 16.85 -2.43 -2.93
C ASP A 60 15.39 -2.07 -3.26
N VAL A 61 14.73 -1.28 -2.41
CA VAL A 61 13.37 -0.78 -2.66
C VAL A 61 13.32 -0.03 -3.99
N VAL A 62 14.17 0.98 -4.16
CA VAL A 62 14.22 1.81 -5.36
C VAL A 62 14.71 1.02 -6.57
N GLY A 63 15.73 0.18 -6.40
CA GLY A 63 16.35 -0.54 -7.51
C GLY A 63 15.59 -1.78 -8.01
N LYS A 64 14.78 -2.44 -7.17
CA LYS A 64 14.25 -3.78 -7.47
C LYS A 64 12.77 -3.98 -7.12
N GLU A 65 12.19 -3.17 -6.24
CA GLU A 65 10.86 -3.47 -5.66
C GLU A 65 9.77 -2.46 -6.08
N MET A 66 10.14 -1.28 -6.59
CA MET A 66 9.16 -0.29 -7.07
C MET A 66 8.48 -0.71 -8.37
N TYR A 67 7.15 -0.53 -8.43
CA TYR A 67 6.39 -0.60 -9.66
C TYR A 67 6.34 0.78 -10.34
N THR A 68 7.30 1.06 -11.21
CA THR A 68 7.35 2.29 -12.02
C THR A 68 6.81 2.03 -13.42
N PHE A 69 5.91 2.88 -13.90
CA PHE A 69 5.37 2.82 -15.25
C PHE A 69 5.27 4.21 -15.86
N ALA A 70 5.36 4.28 -17.19
CA ALA A 70 5.13 5.52 -17.92
C ALA A 70 3.64 5.78 -18.03
N ASP A 71 3.21 6.97 -17.61
CA ASP A 71 1.85 7.43 -17.83
C ASP A 71 1.66 7.90 -19.29
N ARG A 72 0.41 7.96 -19.74
CA ARG A 72 0.06 8.40 -21.11
C ARG A 72 0.00 9.92 -21.26
N GLY A 73 0.09 10.67 -20.16
CA GLY A 73 -0.11 12.12 -20.10
C GLY A 73 -1.55 12.50 -19.80
#